data_AF-A0A6M1ZG84-F1
#
_entry.id   AF-A0A6M1ZG84-F1
#
_cell.length_a   1.000
_cell.length_b   1.000
_cell.length_c   1.000
_cell.angle_alpha   90.00
_cell.angle_beta   90.00
_cell.angle_gamma   90.00
#
_symmetry.space_group_name_H-M   'P 1'
#
loop_
_entity.id
_entity.type
_entity.pdbx_description
1 polymer ?
#
loop_
_entity_poly.entity_id
_entity_poly.type
_entity_poly.pdbx_seq_one_letter_code
_entity_poly.pdbx_strand_id
1 'polypeptide(L)'
;FWKREKRASIAEVDYIFDYKNEIIPIEVKSNLGSTLKSMFVFLENHPQSSYGIRFSTHNYSIHNKIDSRPLYAVASLANESQKEPLQFLCKK
;
A
#
# COMPACT_ATOMS: atom_id res chain seq x y z
N PHE A 1 9.67 0.33 8.61
CA PHE A 1 8.59 0.00 9.57
C PHE A 1 7.92 1.28 10.02
N TRP A 2 6.59 1.31 10.18
CA TRP A 2 5.85 2.47 10.68
C TRP A 2 4.71 2.04 11.59
N LYS A 3 4.60 2.75 12.71
CA LYS A 3 3.54 2.60 13.68
C LYS A 3 3.21 3.96 14.27
N ARG A 4 1.93 4.21 14.50
CA ARG A 4 1.44 5.39 15.21
C ARG A 4 0.85 4.96 16.55
N GLU A 5 1.35 5.57 17.62
CA GLU A 5 0.82 5.40 18.97
C GLU A 5 0.21 6.73 19.45
N LYS A 6 -1.11 6.84 19.38
CA LYS A 6 -1.86 7.91 20.05
C LYS A 6 -2.70 7.28 21.16
N ARG A 7 -2.87 7.95 22.29
CA ARG A 7 -3.70 7.47 23.41
C ARG A 7 -5.08 7.03 22.85
N ALA A 8 -5.41 5.74 22.97
CA ALA A 8 -6.60 5.07 22.43
C ALA A 8 -6.72 4.86 20.89
N SER A 9 -5.67 5.07 20.09
CA SER A 9 -5.67 4.76 18.65
C SER A 9 -4.28 4.33 18.18
N ILE A 10 -4.12 3.02 17.97
CA ILE A 10 -2.93 2.39 17.39
C ILE A 10 -3.20 2.16 15.90
N ALA A 11 -2.25 2.54 15.05
CA ALA A 11 -2.26 2.24 13.62
C ALA A 11 -0.88 1.73 13.20
N GLU A 12 -0.85 0.70 12.38
CA GLU A 12 0.38 0.02 11.95
C GLU A 12 0.14 -0.58 10.56
N VAL A 13 1.11 -0.39 9.66
CA VAL A 13 1.11 -1.00 8.32
C VAL A 13 2.10 -2.17 8.31
N ASP A 14 1.80 -3.22 7.55
CA ASP A 14 2.60 -4.45 7.55
C ASP A 14 4.02 -4.18 7.03
N TYR A 15 4.11 -3.42 5.92
CA TYR A 15 5.39 -3.05 5.31
C TYR A 15 5.37 -1.62 4.79
N ILE A 16 6.59 -1.13 4.56
CA ILE A 16 6.85 0.10 3.82
C ILE A 16 7.80 -0.26 2.70
N PHE A 17 7.54 0.29 1.53
CA PHE A 17 8.41 0.18 0.38
C PHE A 17 8.88 1.57 -0.04
N ASP A 18 10.20 1.76 -0.02
CA ASP A 18 10.84 2.97 -0.55
C ASP A 18 11.09 2.77 -2.05
N TYR A 19 10.47 3.63 -2.85
CA TYR A 19 10.60 3.58 -4.30
C TYR A 19 10.55 4.98 -4.91
N LYS A 20 11.62 5.36 -5.61
CA LYS A 20 11.73 6.64 -6.34
C LYS A 20 11.35 7.86 -5.49
N ASN A 21 11.85 7.92 -4.27
CA ASN A 21 11.60 8.99 -3.29
C ASN A 21 10.16 9.06 -2.78
N GLU A 22 9.34 8.04 -3.06
CA GLU A 22 8.04 7.86 -2.43
C GLU A 22 8.10 6.72 -1.41
N ILE A 23 7.49 6.97 -0.25
CA ILE A 23 7.29 5.95 0.78
C ILE A 23 5.91 5.35 0.59
N ILE A 24 5.84 4.10 0.15
CA ILE A 24 4.60 3.42 -0.17
C ILE A 24 4.21 2.46 0.97
N PRO A 25 3.10 2.69 1.68
CA PRO A 25 2.59 1.74 2.67
C PRO A 25 2.02 0.50 1.97
N ILE A 26 2.28 -0.68 2.54
CA ILE A 26 1.80 -1.97 2.04
C ILE A 26 1.03 -2.69 3.15
N GLU A 27 -0.10 -3.29 2.78
CA GLU A 27 -0.91 -4.13 3.66
C GLU A 27 -1.29 -5.44 2.95
N VAL A 28 -1.26 -6.57 3.66
CA VAL A 28 -1.57 -7.91 3.13
C VAL A 28 -2.79 -8.46 3.86
N LYS A 29 -3.84 -8.84 3.10
CA LYS A 29 -5.12 -9.29 3.66
C LYS A 29 -5.59 -10.60 3.03
N SER A 30 -6.07 -11.53 3.86
CA SER A 30 -6.58 -12.84 3.40
C SER A 30 -8.07 -12.84 3.06
N ASN A 31 -8.86 -11.94 3.66
CA ASN A 31 -10.34 -12.00 3.63
C ASN A 31 -10.95 -10.74 2.98
N LEU A 32 -12.17 -10.89 2.46
CA LEU A 32 -13.01 -9.78 2.02
C LEU A 32 -13.50 -8.98 3.24
N GLY A 33 -13.45 -7.65 3.16
CA GLY A 33 -14.05 -6.76 4.17
C GLY A 33 -13.13 -6.29 5.30
N SER A 34 -11.86 -6.70 5.35
CA SER A 34 -10.91 -6.09 6.29
C SER A 34 -10.72 -4.61 5.96
N THR A 35 -11.02 -3.73 6.91
CA THR A 35 -10.82 -2.29 6.74
C THR A 35 -9.33 -1.96 6.64
N LEU A 36 -8.99 -1.02 5.77
CA LEU A 36 -7.61 -0.54 5.58
C LEU A 36 -7.36 0.68 6.48
N LYS A 37 -7.78 0.61 7.74
CA LYS A 37 -7.77 1.76 8.65
C LYS A 37 -6.35 2.29 8.84
N SER A 38 -5.38 1.42 9.07
CA SER A 38 -3.97 1.82 9.24
C SER A 38 -3.41 2.45 7.97
N MET A 39 -3.71 1.88 6.80
CA MET A 39 -3.32 2.42 5.51
C MET A 39 -3.86 3.85 5.30
N PHE A 40 -5.16 4.08 5.54
CA PHE A 40 -5.74 5.41 5.38
C PHE A 40 -5.14 6.41 6.37
N VAL A 41 -4.94 6.00 7.64
CA VAL A 41 -4.25 6.85 8.62
C VAL A 41 -2.83 7.17 8.16
N PHE A 42 -2.11 6.21 7.58
CA PHE A 42 -0.77 6.45 7.04
C PHE A 42 -0.82 7.53 5.94
N LEU A 43 -1.67 7.35 4.93
CA LEU A 43 -1.78 8.25 3.78
C LEU A 43 -2.25 9.67 4.18
N GLU A 44 -3.11 9.79 5.19
CA GLU A 44 -3.52 11.09 5.74
C GLU A 44 -2.36 11.83 6.44
N ASN A 45 -1.45 11.11 7.10
CA ASN A 45 -0.33 11.72 7.84
C ASN A 45 0.93 11.90 6.97
N HIS A 46 0.99 11.30 5.78
CA HIS A 46 2.12 11.40 4.85
C HIS A 46 1.63 11.81 3.45
N PRO A 47 1.38 13.11 3.19
CA PRO A 47 0.85 13.58 1.91
C PRO A 47 1.75 13.31 0.70
N GLN A 48 3.05 13.06 0.92
CA GLN A 48 4.02 12.66 -0.10
C GLN A 48 3.83 11.20 -0.55
N SER A 49 3.10 10.40 0.22
CA SER A 49 2.69 9.04 -0.14
C SER A 49 1.40 9.11 -0.95
N SER A 50 1.53 9.13 -2.27
CA SER A 50 0.42 9.36 -3.21
C SER A 50 -0.61 8.21 -3.23
N TYR A 51 -0.17 6.97 -2.94
CA TYR A 51 -1.00 5.78 -2.87
C TYR A 51 -0.46 4.73 -1.88
N GLY A 52 -1.30 3.74 -1.56
CA GLY A 52 -0.91 2.54 -0.84
C GLY A 52 -1.20 1.28 -1.64
N ILE A 53 -0.49 0.18 -1.34
CA ILE A 53 -0.67 -1.11 -2.02
C ILE A 53 -1.31 -2.12 -1.07
N ARG A 54 -2.37 -2.79 -1.54
CA ARG A 54 -2.98 -3.92 -0.84
C ARG A 54 -2.76 -5.21 -1.62
N PHE A 55 -2.14 -6.21 -0.99
CA PHE A 55 -2.12 -7.57 -1.53
C PHE A 55 -3.22 -8.42 -0.90
N SER A 56 -3.94 -9.18 -1.73
CA SER A 56 -4.96 -10.12 -1.25
C SER A 56 -5.22 -11.25 -2.23
N THR A 57 -6.21 -12.10 -1.95
CA THR A 57 -6.69 -13.14 -2.88
C THR A 57 -7.58 -12.58 -4.01
N HIS A 58 -7.84 -11.27 -4.05
CA HIS A 58 -8.73 -10.63 -5.02
C HIS A 58 -8.01 -10.13 -6.27
N ASN A 59 -8.79 -9.92 -7.33
CA ASN A 59 -8.33 -9.32 -8.59
C ASN A 59 -7.85 -7.87 -8.41
N TYR A 60 -7.17 -7.37 -9.45
CA TYR A 60 -6.71 -6.00 -9.52
C TYR A 60 -7.85 -4.99 -9.39
N SER A 61 -7.64 -3.94 -8.60
CA SER A 61 -8.58 -2.82 -8.49
C SER A 61 -7.90 -1.59 -7.91
N ILE A 62 -8.21 -0.40 -8.41
CA ILE A 62 -7.76 0.87 -7.85
C ILE A 62 -8.96 1.63 -7.30
N HIS A 63 -8.93 2.01 -6.03
CA HIS A 63 -9.99 2.79 -5.40
C HIS A 63 -9.44 3.58 -4.20
N ASN A 64 -9.84 4.85 -4.04
CA ASN A 64 -9.44 5.72 -2.92
C ASN A 64 -7.91 5.72 -2.63
N LYS A 65 -7.09 5.87 -3.68
CA LYS A 65 -5.61 5.83 -3.58
C LYS A 65 -5.04 4.48 -3.12
N ILE A 66 -5.83 3.42 -3.13
CA ILE A 66 -5.38 2.06 -2.86
C ILE A 66 -5.29 1.29 -4.16
N ASP A 67 -4.10 0.83 -4.50
CA ASP A 67 -3.87 -0.15 -5.56
C ASP A 67 -3.91 -1.56 -4.97
N SER A 68 -4.97 -2.30 -5.28
CA SER A 68 -5.13 -3.68 -4.85
C SER A 68 -4.65 -4.63 -5.91
N ARG A 69 -3.82 -5.59 -5.51
CA ARG A 69 -3.27 -6.63 -6.38
C ARG A 69 -3.49 -8.02 -5.78
N PRO A 70 -3.61 -9.06 -6.61
CA PRO A 70 -3.50 -10.43 -6.14
C PRO A 70 -2.14 -10.67 -5.47
N LEU A 71 -2.09 -11.47 -4.41
CA LEU A 71 -0.87 -11.73 -3.65
C LEU A 71 0.25 -12.32 -4.51
N TYR A 72 -0.08 -13.16 -5.49
CA TYR A 72 0.90 -13.72 -6.42
C TYR A 72 1.63 -12.65 -7.23
N ALA A 73 1.07 -11.44 -7.34
CA ALA A 73 1.67 -10.32 -8.06
C ALA A 73 2.72 -9.56 -7.24
N VAL A 74 3.02 -9.96 -6.00
CA VAL A 74 3.99 -9.27 -5.13
C VAL A 74 5.40 -9.18 -5.76
N ALA A 75 5.78 -10.18 -6.57
CA ALA A 75 7.05 -10.19 -7.29
C ALA A 75 7.22 -8.99 -8.24
N SER A 76 6.11 -8.39 -8.70
CA SER A 76 6.14 -7.18 -9.54
C SER A 76 6.75 -5.96 -8.82
N LEU A 77 6.83 -5.98 -7.49
CA LEU A 77 7.52 -4.91 -6.73
C LEU A 77 9.05 -5.04 -6.80
N ALA A 78 9.58 -6.25 -6.98
CA ALA A 78 11.01 -6.55 -6.92
C ALA A 78 11.66 -6.64 -8.31
N ASN A 79 10.91 -6.98 -9.35
CA ASN A 79 11.46 -7.21 -10.69
C ASN A 79 11.36 -5.96 -11.57
N GLU A 80 12.50 -5.36 -11.93
CA GLU A 80 12.59 -4.20 -12.84
C GLU A 80 11.79 -4.36 -14.13
N SER A 81 11.80 -5.56 -14.72
CA SER A 81 11.05 -5.89 -15.96
C SER A 81 9.54 -6.03 -15.78
N GLN A 82 9.04 -6.06 -14.54
CA GLN A 82 7.61 -6.17 -14.19
C GLN A 82 7.07 -4.89 -13.53
N LYS A 83 7.89 -3.82 -13.43
CA LYS A 83 7.54 -2.54 -12.78
C LYS A 83 6.55 -1.66 -13.54
N GLU A 84 6.15 -2.04 -14.76
CA GLU A 84 5.25 -1.25 -15.61
C GLU A 84 4.04 -0.65 -14.86
N PRO A 85 3.30 -1.35 -13.97
CA PRO A 85 2.15 -0.77 -13.27
C PRO A 85 2.50 0.25 -12.18
N LEU A 86 3.66 0.13 -11.52
CA LEU A 86 4.07 1.06 -10.46
C LEU A 86 4.44 2.43 -11.02
N GLN A 87 5.05 2.46 -12.21
CA GLN A 87 5.49 3.71 -12.83
C GLN A 87 4.32 4.66 -13.12
N PHE A 88 3.13 4.14 -13.39
CA PHE A 88 1.93 4.95 -13.65
C PHE A 88 1.32 5.53 -12.36
N LEU A 89 1.59 4.93 -11.20
CA LEU A 89 1.04 5.38 -9.92
C LEU A 89 1.89 6.50 -9.29
N CYS A 90 3.21 6.44 -9.44
CA CYS A 90 4.15 7.47 -8.94
C CYS A 90 4.28 8.72 -9.85
N LYS A 91 3.59 8.78 -11.00
CA LYS A 91 3.75 9.84 -12.02
C LYS A 91 2.73 10.99 -11.92
N LYS A 92 2.25 11.33 -10.73
CA LYS A 92 1.37 12.51 -10.52
C LYS A 92 2.00 13.53 -9.60
#